data_AF-A0A2K8P8S7-F1
#
_entry.id   AF-A0A2K8P8S7-F1
#
_cell.length_a   1.000
_cell.length_b   1.000
_cell.length_c   1.000
_cell.angle_alpha   90.00
_cell.angle_beta   90.00
_cell.angle_gamma   90.00
#
_symmetry.space_group_name_H-M   'P 1'
#
loop_
_entity.id
_entity.type
_entity.pdbx_description
1 polymer ?
#
loop_
_entity_poly.entity_id
_entity_poly.type
_entity_poly.pdbx_seq_one_letter_code
_entity_poly.pdbx_strand_id
1 'polypeptide(L)'
;MSRAKGADVARLITLSRPALDELFRTSPPGEVPVGDERGTVLVARGAALSTVVARLVRLIAWKGKVFDADRGELRNKVTPFGVRAIRAKVYRGASRLDGGECTVLDYSRTSALAHWIRDEIREVAPGVHLGIVYWGRRKILNFALSSPGSPASASSRRASQQIAVTVRATVPPDRVAEVQEVLAEANRRHAGGEFIHFAEMAGVHFARLVLVPEETDHTGQTMPASIVYMSEADAPLDAHLADLVAKAGSGLGKVFGHCRNYPPDGAPDAARVAWLRAHCVSSDAFYVNTVGRSLHQIQQEARLREAIQEFLDRRGAEQATADPAEVRAAIQRYVAGRPDLAWARSGPTPPALRWQIREAVHLAGVPLIALALLPVILIALPVWAVVLRWRERGDVPSQEHPSRDHVARLAACEDFATQNPFTAVGLVKSGRFRRATLTGVLFAVDYGVRHFFNRGSLAGVKTIHFARWLFLDDKRRVIFASNYDGSLESYMDDFIDKVAWGLNAVFSNGHGYPRTRWLLWDGAEDELAFKHYLRCHQLPTQVWYSAYDALTTRNLETNASIRAGLFAELGPAETRAWLALF
;
A
#
# COMPACT_ATOMS: atom_id res chain seq x y z
N MET A 1 -3.59 -18.40 43.08
CA MET A 1 -3.17 -19.00 41.79
C MET A 1 -3.64 -18.09 40.67
N SER A 2 -2.73 -17.29 40.13
CA SER A 2 -3.03 -16.21 39.18
C SER A 2 -3.12 -16.76 37.75
N ARG A 3 -4.33 -16.87 37.19
CA ARG A 3 -4.51 -17.04 35.74
C ARG A 3 -3.98 -15.76 35.08
N ALA A 4 -2.88 -15.87 34.34
CA ALA A 4 -2.34 -14.78 33.54
C ALA A 4 -3.37 -14.35 32.47
N LYS A 5 -4.23 -13.39 32.81
CA LYS A 5 -5.08 -12.68 31.86
C LYS A 5 -4.18 -11.95 30.85
N GLY A 6 -4.34 -12.27 29.56
CA GLY A 6 -3.86 -11.44 28.44
C GLY A 6 -2.45 -11.73 27.91
N ALA A 7 -2.13 -12.98 27.56
CA ALA A 7 -1.02 -13.27 26.66
C ALA A 7 -1.49 -13.21 25.19
N ASP A 8 -1.51 -12.02 24.61
CA ASP A 8 -1.57 -11.83 23.15
C ASP A 8 -0.16 -12.09 22.57
N VAL A 9 -0.07 -12.57 21.33
CA VAL A 9 1.18 -12.74 20.56
C VAL A 9 2.04 -11.47 20.63
N ALA A 10 1.42 -10.29 20.64
CA ALA A 10 2.12 -9.01 20.83
C ALA A 10 2.92 -8.93 22.14
N ARG A 11 2.39 -9.47 23.25
CA ARG A 11 3.07 -9.53 24.54
C ARG A 11 4.16 -10.61 24.55
N LEU A 12 3.93 -11.75 23.89
CA LEU A 12 4.95 -12.81 23.81
C LEU A 12 6.23 -12.34 23.11
N ILE A 13 6.11 -11.46 22.12
CA ILE A 13 7.26 -10.90 21.40
C ILE A 13 8.15 -10.04 22.32
N THR A 14 7.59 -9.40 23.35
CA THR A 14 8.35 -8.52 24.25
C THR A 14 9.05 -9.25 25.39
N LEU A 15 8.74 -10.54 25.61
CA LEU A 15 9.30 -11.33 26.70
C LEU A 15 10.73 -11.81 26.39
N SER A 16 11.55 -11.92 27.45
CA SER A 16 12.87 -12.54 27.38
C SER A 16 12.76 -14.08 27.25
N ARG A 17 13.82 -14.74 26.79
CA ARG A 17 13.88 -16.22 26.72
C ARG A 17 13.52 -16.89 28.07
N PRO A 18 14.12 -16.51 29.21
CA PRO A 18 13.74 -17.10 30.50
C PRO A 18 12.26 -16.90 30.85
N ALA A 19 11.69 -15.74 30.52
CA ALA A 19 10.28 -15.46 30.78
C ALA A 19 9.34 -16.28 29.87
N LEU A 20 9.72 -16.51 28.61
CA LEU A 20 8.99 -17.40 27.70
C LEU A 20 9.06 -18.86 28.18
N ASP A 21 10.21 -19.27 28.73
CA ASP A 21 10.41 -20.62 29.23
C ASP A 21 9.55 -20.87 30.46
N GLU A 22 9.51 -19.90 31.37
CA GLU A 22 8.66 -19.96 32.55
C GLU A 22 7.17 -19.95 32.20
N LEU A 23 6.78 -19.13 31.22
CA LEU A 23 5.41 -19.15 30.71
C LEU A 23 5.07 -20.52 30.11
N PHE A 24 5.98 -21.13 29.35
CA PHE A 24 5.76 -22.46 28.80
C PHE A 24 5.60 -23.52 29.90
N ARG A 25 6.46 -23.49 30.93
CA ARG A 25 6.39 -24.44 32.07
C ARG A 25 5.08 -24.37 32.83
N THR A 26 4.56 -23.17 33.02
CA THR A 26 3.34 -22.92 33.80
C THR A 26 2.05 -23.05 32.98
N SER A 27 2.16 -23.33 31.67
CA SER A 27 1.00 -23.45 30.78
C SER A 27 0.55 -24.91 30.62
N PRO A 28 -0.77 -25.15 30.44
CA PRO A 28 -1.26 -26.49 30.15
C PRO A 28 -0.95 -26.90 28.70
N PRO A 29 -0.98 -28.21 28.38
CA PRO A 29 -0.83 -28.70 27.02
C PRO A 29 -1.89 -28.13 26.04
N GLY A 30 -3.07 -27.71 26.54
CA GLY A 30 -4.14 -27.08 25.75
C GLY A 30 -4.75 -27.99 24.71
N GLU A 31 -5.79 -27.60 23.96
CA GLU A 31 -6.27 -28.42 22.84
C GLU A 31 -5.30 -28.37 21.65
N VAL A 32 -5.25 -29.44 20.85
CA VAL A 32 -4.48 -29.43 19.59
C VAL A 32 -5.19 -28.48 18.63
N PRO A 33 -4.50 -27.47 18.06
CA PRO A 33 -5.14 -26.55 17.12
C PRO A 33 -5.75 -27.30 15.93
N VAL A 34 -6.84 -26.78 15.37
CA VAL A 34 -7.53 -27.35 14.21
C VAL A 34 -7.53 -26.31 13.09
N GLY A 35 -7.11 -26.69 11.88
CA GLY A 35 -7.13 -25.80 10.73
C GLY A 35 -5.88 -24.95 10.57
N ASP A 36 -6.03 -23.75 10.01
CA ASP A 36 -4.94 -22.89 9.56
C ASP A 36 -4.45 -21.94 10.66
N GLU A 37 -3.23 -22.14 11.15
CA GLU A 37 -2.61 -21.36 12.23
C GLU A 37 -1.56 -20.40 11.70
N ARG A 38 -1.55 -19.16 12.21
CA ARG A 38 -0.52 -18.16 11.89
C ARG A 38 0.68 -18.30 12.83
N GLY A 39 1.85 -18.59 12.26
CA GLY A 39 3.11 -18.73 13.01
C GLY A 39 3.89 -17.43 13.16
N THR A 40 4.35 -17.13 14.37
CA THR A 40 5.23 -15.99 14.69
C THR A 40 6.47 -16.47 15.44
N VAL A 41 7.67 -16.22 14.92
CA VAL A 41 8.92 -16.54 15.63
C VAL A 41 9.18 -15.49 16.72
N LEU A 42 9.51 -15.94 17.94
CA LEU A 42 9.80 -15.08 19.08
C LEU A 42 11.32 -14.97 19.25
N VAL A 43 11.90 -13.87 18.75
CA VAL A 43 13.32 -13.57 18.91
C VAL A 43 13.49 -12.67 20.13
N ALA A 44 14.12 -13.18 21.19
CA ALA A 44 14.38 -12.39 22.39
C ALA A 44 15.30 -11.20 22.11
N ARG A 45 14.98 -10.04 22.70
CA ARG A 45 15.84 -8.85 22.69
C ARG A 45 17.21 -9.16 23.27
N GLY A 46 18.28 -8.75 22.56
CA GLY A 46 19.66 -8.76 23.06
C GLY A 46 20.48 -10.04 22.79
N ALA A 47 19.93 -11.08 22.19
CA ALA A 47 20.72 -12.26 21.84
C ALA A 47 21.45 -12.06 20.50
N ALA A 48 22.79 -12.11 20.50
CA ALA A 48 23.57 -12.23 19.27
C ALA A 48 23.12 -13.51 18.53
N LEU A 49 22.52 -13.36 17.35
CA LEU A 49 21.99 -14.48 16.59
C LEU A 49 23.18 -15.27 16.01
N SER A 50 23.46 -16.47 16.52
CA SER A 50 24.52 -17.30 15.96
C SER A 50 24.24 -17.63 14.48
N THR A 51 25.29 -17.81 13.67
CA THR A 51 25.20 -18.12 12.23
C THR A 51 24.32 -19.34 11.94
N VAL A 52 24.25 -20.29 12.89
CA VAL A 52 23.37 -21.47 12.82
C VAL A 52 21.89 -21.07 12.99
N VAL A 53 21.55 -20.21 13.95
CA VAL A 53 20.19 -19.69 14.16
C VAL A 53 19.75 -18.81 12.99
N ALA A 54 20.65 -17.99 12.44
CA ALA A 54 20.36 -17.16 11.26
C ALA A 54 20.07 -18.00 10.00
N ARG A 55 20.83 -19.08 9.77
CA ARG A 55 20.54 -20.05 8.69
C ARG A 55 19.22 -20.78 8.91
N LEU A 56 18.89 -21.13 10.16
CA LEU A 56 17.62 -21.78 10.51
C LEU A 56 16.41 -20.87 10.33
N VAL A 57 16.48 -19.60 10.74
CA VAL A 57 15.42 -18.60 10.48
C VAL A 57 15.18 -18.41 8.98
N ARG A 58 16.22 -18.53 8.14
CA ARG A 58 16.10 -18.48 6.67
C ARG A 58 15.55 -19.77 6.04
N LEU A 59 15.93 -20.94 6.55
CA LEU A 59 15.43 -22.25 6.09
C LEU A 59 13.99 -22.51 6.55
N ILE A 60 13.60 -21.94 7.69
CA ILE A 60 12.27 -22.03 8.28
C ILE A 60 11.53 -20.71 7.97
N ALA A 61 11.43 -20.31 6.69
CA ALA A 61 10.62 -19.17 6.27
C ALA A 61 9.13 -19.49 6.52
N TRP A 62 8.70 -19.18 7.74
CA TRP A 62 7.53 -19.77 8.39
C TRP A 62 6.31 -18.85 8.25
N LYS A 63 5.27 -19.29 7.53
CA LYS A 63 3.99 -18.53 7.41
C LYS A 63 2.87 -19.06 8.31
N GLY A 64 3.03 -20.26 8.86
CA GLY A 64 1.96 -20.92 9.60
C GLY A 64 2.00 -22.44 9.50
N LYS A 65 1.08 -23.07 10.22
CA LYS A 65 0.92 -24.51 10.38
C LYS A 65 -0.53 -24.87 10.06
N VAL A 66 -0.76 -25.89 9.25
CA VAL A 66 -2.13 -26.42 9.03
C VAL A 66 -2.24 -27.75 9.76
N PHE A 67 -3.14 -27.82 10.72
CA PHE A 67 -3.42 -29.01 11.52
C PHE A 67 -4.60 -29.77 10.93
N ASP A 68 -4.41 -31.08 10.74
CA ASP A 68 -5.43 -32.03 10.27
C ASP A 68 -5.75 -32.97 11.45
N ALA A 69 -6.86 -32.68 12.14
CA ALA A 69 -7.26 -33.40 13.34
C ALA A 69 -7.62 -34.86 13.03
N ASP A 70 -8.22 -35.13 11.87
CA ASP A 70 -8.67 -36.46 11.45
C ASP A 70 -7.49 -37.41 11.19
N ARG A 71 -6.34 -36.85 10.77
CA ARG A 71 -5.13 -37.62 10.45
C ARG A 71 -4.05 -37.59 11.53
N GLY A 72 -4.19 -36.76 12.56
CA GLY A 72 -3.14 -36.53 13.56
C GLY A 72 -1.84 -35.98 12.95
N GLU A 73 -1.97 -35.24 11.84
CA GLU A 73 -0.86 -34.74 11.04
C GLU A 73 -0.89 -33.21 10.94
N LEU A 74 0.29 -32.64 10.76
CA LEU A 74 0.46 -31.21 10.51
C LEU A 74 1.31 -30.98 9.27
N ARG A 75 0.99 -29.94 8.50
CA ARG A 75 1.79 -29.47 7.37
C ARG A 75 2.28 -28.04 7.62
N ASN A 76 3.60 -27.83 7.52
CA ASN A 76 4.16 -26.48 7.53
C ASN A 76 3.92 -25.78 6.18
N LYS A 77 3.82 -24.45 6.22
CA LYS A 77 3.87 -23.60 5.02
C LYS A 77 5.28 -23.07 4.84
N VAL A 78 6.02 -23.59 3.84
CA VAL A 78 7.47 -23.35 3.68
C VAL A 78 7.76 -22.84 2.27
N THR A 79 7.25 -21.66 1.89
CA THR A 79 7.71 -20.82 0.74
C THR A 79 6.99 -19.45 0.78
N PRO A 80 7.48 -18.41 0.07
CA PRO A 80 6.76 -17.15 -0.14
C PRO A 80 5.36 -17.33 -0.73
N PHE A 81 5.12 -18.42 -1.47
CA PHE A 81 3.86 -18.76 -2.13
C PHE A 81 2.91 -19.64 -1.28
N GLY A 82 3.26 -19.95 -0.01
CA GLY A 82 2.37 -20.67 0.90
C GLY A 82 2.19 -22.16 0.60
N VAL A 83 3.13 -22.76 -0.14
CA VAL A 83 3.11 -24.20 -0.46
C VAL A 83 3.17 -25.01 0.84
N ARG A 84 2.21 -25.93 1.00
CA ARG A 84 2.13 -26.88 2.12
C ARG A 84 3.21 -27.94 1.94
N ALA A 85 4.35 -27.77 2.61
CA ALA A 85 5.49 -28.66 2.49
C ALA A 85 5.98 -29.06 3.88
N ILE A 86 6.44 -30.31 4.00
CA ILE A 86 6.91 -30.97 5.23
C ILE A 86 5.75 -31.35 6.18
N ARG A 87 5.49 -32.66 6.25
CA ARG A 87 4.51 -33.27 7.17
C ARG A 87 5.15 -33.49 8.55
N ALA A 88 4.38 -33.41 9.62
CA ALA A 88 4.78 -33.77 10.98
C ALA A 88 3.69 -34.65 11.60
N LYS A 89 4.07 -35.59 12.46
CA LYS A 89 3.11 -36.28 13.33
C LYS A 89 2.84 -35.43 14.55
N VAL A 90 1.57 -35.33 14.94
CA VAL A 90 1.11 -34.57 16.10
C VAL A 90 0.63 -35.55 17.17
N TYR A 91 1.22 -35.50 18.36
CA TYR A 91 0.82 -36.38 19.47
C TYR A 91 1.11 -35.72 20.83
N ARG A 92 0.51 -36.22 21.91
CA ARG A 92 0.83 -35.80 23.29
C ARG A 92 2.08 -36.51 23.78
N GLY A 93 2.98 -35.77 24.41
CA GLY A 93 4.18 -36.35 25.01
C GLY A 93 4.78 -35.45 26.08
N ALA A 94 5.78 -35.98 26.80
CA ALA A 94 6.52 -35.22 27.79
C ALA A 94 7.43 -34.17 27.11
N SER A 95 7.37 -32.92 27.60
CA SER A 95 8.23 -31.83 27.13
C SER A 95 9.69 -32.08 27.52
N ARG A 96 10.61 -31.72 26.61
CA ARG A 96 12.05 -31.73 26.90
C ARG A 96 12.51 -30.58 27.79
N LEU A 97 11.66 -29.58 28.04
CA LEU A 97 12.01 -28.45 28.90
C LEU A 97 11.80 -28.75 30.38
N ASP A 98 10.70 -29.42 30.73
CA ASP A 98 10.25 -29.61 32.12
C ASP A 98 9.68 -31.00 32.44
N GLY A 99 9.59 -31.89 31.45
CA GLY A 99 9.01 -33.23 31.62
C GLY A 99 7.48 -33.28 31.68
N GLY A 100 6.79 -32.13 31.74
CA GLY A 100 5.33 -32.07 31.77
C GLY A 100 4.69 -32.31 30.39
N GLU A 101 3.41 -32.64 30.34
CA GLU A 101 2.71 -32.90 29.07
C GLU A 101 2.70 -31.68 28.13
N CYS A 102 2.92 -31.93 26.83
CA CYS A 102 2.77 -30.96 25.76
C CYS A 102 2.31 -31.64 24.46
N THR A 103 1.90 -30.85 23.48
CA THR A 103 1.70 -31.36 22.12
C THR A 103 3.02 -31.33 21.38
N VAL A 104 3.48 -32.49 20.93
CA VAL A 104 4.72 -32.70 20.19
C VAL A 104 4.42 -32.72 18.69
N LEU A 105 5.22 -31.97 17.92
CA LEU A 105 5.23 -31.99 16.46
C LEU A 105 6.55 -32.60 15.99
N ASP A 106 6.47 -33.83 15.50
CA ASP A 106 7.63 -34.66 15.21
C ASP A 106 7.86 -34.80 13.69
N TYR A 107 9.03 -34.33 13.23
CA TYR A 107 9.43 -34.33 11.83
C TYR A 107 10.42 -35.46 11.48
N SER A 108 10.76 -36.32 12.44
CA SER A 108 11.82 -37.34 12.33
C SER A 108 11.60 -38.36 11.21
N ARG A 109 10.34 -38.66 10.88
CA ARG A 109 9.99 -39.71 9.89
C ARG A 109 9.57 -39.18 8.51
N THR A 110 9.52 -37.86 8.33
CA THR A 110 8.79 -37.24 7.21
C THR A 110 9.61 -36.23 6.40
N SER A 111 10.88 -35.98 6.76
CA SER A 111 11.76 -35.05 6.03
C SER A 111 13.24 -35.38 6.16
N ALA A 112 13.94 -35.54 5.03
CA ALA A 112 15.38 -35.76 5.00
C ALA A 112 16.19 -34.57 5.57
N LEU A 113 15.70 -33.33 5.38
CA LEU A 113 16.36 -32.10 5.84
C LEU A 113 15.97 -31.69 7.27
N ALA A 114 14.80 -32.11 7.76
CA ALA A 114 14.23 -31.67 9.04
C ALA A 114 14.08 -32.79 10.09
N HIS A 115 14.62 -33.98 9.86
CA HIS A 115 14.49 -35.12 10.79
C HIS A 115 15.04 -34.87 12.20
N TRP A 116 15.95 -33.90 12.37
CA TRP A 116 16.47 -33.50 13.68
C TRP A 116 15.56 -32.52 14.44
N ILE A 117 14.48 -32.02 13.82
CA ILE A 117 13.60 -31.00 14.40
C ILE A 117 12.47 -31.65 15.18
N ARG A 118 12.25 -31.16 16.40
CA ARG A 118 11.06 -31.46 17.22
C ARG A 118 10.51 -30.16 17.75
N ASP A 119 9.23 -29.90 17.49
CA ASP A 119 8.56 -28.77 18.12
C ASP A 119 7.68 -29.25 19.26
N GLU A 120 7.52 -28.42 20.27
CA GLU A 120 6.63 -28.65 21.41
C GLU A 120 5.75 -27.43 21.57
N ILE A 121 4.44 -27.59 21.77
CA ILE A 121 3.50 -26.49 21.97
C ILE A 121 2.64 -26.69 23.21
N ARG A 122 2.29 -25.58 23.86
CA ARG A 122 1.35 -25.47 24.98
C ARG A 122 0.47 -24.24 24.79
N GLU A 123 -0.74 -24.27 25.30
CA GLU A 123 -1.70 -23.17 25.17
C GLU A 123 -1.50 -22.15 26.28
N VAL A 124 -1.24 -20.89 25.90
CA VAL A 124 -0.95 -19.79 26.84
C VAL A 124 -2.13 -18.83 26.99
N ALA A 125 -3.03 -18.81 26.00
CA ALA A 125 -4.30 -18.11 26.02
C ALA A 125 -5.26 -18.79 25.03
N PRO A 126 -6.59 -18.59 25.12
CA PRO A 126 -7.55 -19.18 24.20
C PRO A 126 -7.18 -18.91 22.74
N GLY A 127 -6.89 -19.98 21.99
CA GLY A 127 -6.50 -19.91 20.58
C GLY A 127 -5.11 -19.32 20.33
N VAL A 128 -4.23 -19.29 21.35
CA VAL A 128 -2.82 -18.89 21.25
C VAL A 128 -1.92 -19.93 21.91
N HIS A 129 -1.04 -20.54 21.12
CA HIS A 129 -0.08 -21.54 21.60
C HIS A 129 1.34 -20.98 21.58
N LEU A 130 2.07 -21.17 22.66
CA LEU A 130 3.50 -20.93 22.74
C LEU A 130 4.22 -22.24 22.42
N GLY A 131 5.23 -22.15 21.56
CA GLY A 131 6.00 -23.28 21.11
C GLY A 131 7.51 -23.13 21.28
N ILE A 132 8.18 -24.27 21.32
CA ILE A 132 9.63 -24.41 21.41
C ILE A 132 10.12 -25.28 20.26
N VAL A 133 11.17 -24.85 19.56
CA VAL A 133 11.84 -25.66 18.54
C VAL A 133 13.12 -26.26 19.11
N TYR A 134 13.24 -27.57 19.00
CA TYR A 134 14.45 -28.34 19.30
C TYR A 134 15.12 -28.81 18.01
N TRP A 135 16.45 -28.78 18.00
CA TRP A 135 17.28 -29.47 17.01
C TRP A 135 18.16 -30.49 17.74
N GLY A 136 17.96 -31.78 17.46
CA GLY A 136 18.58 -32.85 18.26
C GLY A 136 18.13 -32.74 19.71
N ARG A 137 19.06 -32.54 20.65
CA ARG A 137 18.76 -32.28 22.08
C ARG A 137 18.81 -30.80 22.48
N ARG A 138 19.17 -29.90 21.56
CA ARG A 138 19.36 -28.47 21.87
C ARG A 138 18.12 -27.66 21.52
N LYS A 139 17.70 -26.79 22.44
CA LYS A 139 16.66 -25.79 22.19
C LYS A 139 17.21 -24.66 21.33
N ILE A 140 16.49 -24.29 20.28
CA ILE A 140 16.92 -23.30 19.29
C ILE A 140 16.19 -21.96 19.47
N LEU A 141 14.86 -21.98 19.50
CA LEU A 141 14.02 -20.77 19.57
C LEU A 141 12.62 -21.07 20.12
N ASN A 142 11.89 -20.01 20.43
CA ASN A 142 10.47 -20.05 20.77
C ASN A 142 9.64 -19.46 19.62
N PHE A 143 8.37 -19.85 19.54
CA PHE A 143 7.41 -19.33 18.57
C PHE A 143 6.01 -19.23 19.16
N ALA A 144 5.11 -18.50 18.50
CA ALA A 144 3.69 -18.49 18.82
C ALA A 144 2.85 -18.95 17.61
N LEU A 145 1.73 -19.62 17.87
CA LEU A 145 0.66 -19.93 16.92
C LEU A 145 -0.62 -19.24 17.37
N SER A 146 -1.40 -18.75 16.42
CA SER A 146 -2.70 -18.13 16.70
C SER A 146 -3.69 -18.36 15.57
N SER A 147 -4.92 -18.73 15.91
CA SER A 147 -5.98 -18.97 14.94
C SER A 147 -6.50 -17.66 14.32
N PRO A 148 -6.77 -17.61 13.01
CA PRO A 148 -7.40 -16.46 12.36
C PRO A 148 -8.86 -16.35 12.85
N GLY A 149 -9.11 -15.44 13.79
CA GLY A 149 -10.43 -15.22 14.41
C GLY A 149 -10.41 -14.96 15.91
N SER A 150 -9.29 -15.21 16.60
CA SER A 150 -9.17 -14.93 18.03
C SER A 150 -9.16 -13.42 18.32
N PRO A 151 -9.77 -12.93 19.42
CA PRO A 151 -9.83 -11.50 19.77
C PRO A 151 -8.45 -10.82 19.89
N ALA A 152 -7.39 -11.60 20.07
CA ALA A 152 -5.99 -11.15 20.01
C ALA A 152 -5.53 -10.70 18.60
N SER A 153 -6.14 -11.17 17.51
CA SER A 153 -5.80 -10.70 16.16
C SER A 153 -6.28 -9.27 15.86
N ALA A 154 -7.25 -8.77 16.63
CA ALA A 154 -7.78 -7.41 16.51
C ALA A 154 -6.84 -6.34 17.12
N SER A 155 -5.84 -6.74 17.93
CA SER A 155 -4.92 -5.82 18.61
C SER A 155 -3.60 -5.59 17.86
N SER A 156 -3.37 -6.23 16.72
CA SER A 156 -2.19 -5.95 15.88
C SER A 156 -2.46 -4.72 15.00
N ARG A 157 -2.57 -3.53 15.61
CA ARG A 157 -2.40 -2.25 14.90
C ARG A 157 -0.91 -2.07 14.58
N ARG A 158 -0.42 -2.91 13.66
CA ARG A 158 0.82 -2.67 12.93
C ARG A 158 0.50 -1.66 11.84
N ALA A 159 1.40 -0.72 11.56
CA ALA A 159 1.22 0.26 10.48
C ALA A 159 0.68 -0.43 9.22
N SER A 160 -0.55 -0.08 8.84
CA SER A 160 -1.11 -0.45 7.55
C SER A 160 -0.32 0.28 6.48
N GLN A 161 -0.01 -0.43 5.41
CA GLN A 161 0.67 0.16 4.28
C GLN A 161 -0.36 0.59 3.27
N GLN A 162 -0.19 1.79 2.75
CA GLN A 162 -1.01 2.25 1.63
C GLN A 162 -0.73 1.37 0.41
N ILE A 163 -1.79 0.94 -0.26
CA ILE A 163 -1.79 0.11 -1.46
C ILE A 163 -2.61 0.79 -2.55
N ALA A 164 -2.19 0.61 -3.80
CA ALA A 164 -3.03 0.92 -4.95
C ALA A 164 -3.96 -0.26 -5.22
N VAL A 165 -5.26 -0.01 -5.16
CA VAL A 165 -6.29 -0.94 -5.63
C VAL A 165 -6.76 -0.46 -6.99
N THR A 166 -6.67 -1.32 -8.00
CA THR A 166 -7.25 -1.06 -9.32
C THR A 166 -8.08 -2.26 -9.73
N VAL A 167 -9.35 -2.04 -10.09
CA VAL A 167 -10.22 -3.06 -10.68
C VAL A 167 -10.63 -2.57 -12.06
N ARG A 168 -10.40 -3.40 -13.08
CA ARG A 168 -10.77 -3.10 -14.46
C ARG A 168 -11.76 -4.14 -14.97
N ALA A 169 -12.88 -3.67 -15.52
CA ALA A 169 -13.89 -4.54 -16.11
C ALA A 169 -14.34 -4.04 -17.48
N THR A 170 -14.40 -4.95 -18.45
CA THR A 170 -14.82 -4.64 -19.82
C THR A 170 -16.32 -4.39 -19.89
N VAL A 171 -16.69 -3.30 -20.57
CA VAL A 171 -18.08 -2.92 -20.86
C VAL A 171 -18.42 -3.40 -22.28
N PRO A 172 -19.50 -4.18 -22.48
CA PRO A 172 -20.02 -4.48 -23.82
C PRO A 172 -20.36 -3.19 -24.60
N PRO A 173 -20.09 -3.12 -25.92
CA PRO A 173 -20.33 -1.91 -26.71
C PRO A 173 -21.75 -1.35 -26.62
N ASP A 174 -22.75 -2.24 -26.54
CA ASP A 174 -24.18 -1.92 -26.40
C ASP A 174 -24.54 -1.29 -25.05
N ARG A 175 -23.67 -1.39 -24.05
CA ARG A 175 -23.89 -0.89 -22.68
C ARG A 175 -23.08 0.37 -22.34
N VAL A 176 -22.23 0.85 -23.25
CA VAL A 176 -21.35 2.01 -22.99
C VAL A 176 -22.15 3.28 -22.68
N ALA A 177 -23.23 3.53 -23.42
CA ALA A 177 -24.09 4.70 -23.21
C ALA A 177 -24.75 4.69 -21.82
N GLU A 178 -25.28 3.53 -21.39
CA GLU A 178 -25.89 3.37 -20.06
C GLU A 178 -24.87 3.68 -18.95
N VAL A 179 -23.63 3.21 -19.08
CA VAL A 179 -22.57 3.48 -18.11
C VAL A 179 -22.20 4.97 -18.07
N GLN A 180 -22.16 5.65 -19.24
CA GLN A 180 -21.93 7.09 -19.30
C GLN A 180 -23.04 7.88 -18.59
N GLU A 181 -24.29 7.47 -18.75
CA GLU A 181 -25.43 8.06 -18.06
C GLU A 181 -25.35 7.86 -16.54
N VAL A 182 -25.02 6.65 -16.09
CA VAL A 182 -24.83 6.35 -14.66
C VAL A 182 -23.72 7.22 -14.05
N LEU A 183 -22.58 7.37 -14.72
CA LEU A 183 -21.48 8.22 -14.24
C LEU A 183 -21.86 9.70 -14.26
N ALA A 184 -22.62 10.15 -15.27
CA ALA A 184 -23.14 11.52 -15.33
C ALA A 184 -24.15 11.83 -14.21
N GLU A 185 -24.99 10.86 -13.86
CA GLU A 185 -25.90 10.97 -12.73
C GLU A 185 -25.16 11.01 -11.39
N ALA A 186 -24.11 10.19 -11.24
CA ALA A 186 -23.27 10.18 -10.05
C ALA A 186 -22.60 11.54 -9.81
N ASN A 187 -22.11 12.20 -10.88
CA ASN A 187 -21.50 13.53 -10.76
C ASN A 187 -22.48 14.57 -10.19
N ARG A 188 -23.74 14.58 -10.66
CA ARG A 188 -24.78 15.54 -10.23
C ARG A 188 -25.19 15.40 -8.77
N ARG A 189 -25.01 14.22 -8.16
CA ARG A 189 -25.43 13.91 -6.78
C ARG A 189 -24.48 14.38 -5.68
N HIS A 190 -23.33 15.00 -6.01
CA HIS A 190 -22.49 15.70 -5.01
C HIS A 190 -23.27 16.76 -4.19
N ALA A 191 -24.48 17.15 -4.64
CA ALA A 191 -25.39 18.06 -3.93
C ALA A 191 -26.49 17.38 -3.06
N GLY A 192 -26.62 16.04 -3.01
CA GLY A 192 -27.79 15.40 -2.37
C GLY A 192 -27.68 13.93 -1.95
N GLY A 193 -26.48 13.34 -1.91
CA GLY A 193 -26.20 12.01 -1.36
C GLY A 193 -25.07 11.29 -2.10
N GLU A 194 -24.23 10.54 -1.37
CA GLU A 194 -23.08 9.84 -1.97
C GLU A 194 -23.52 8.68 -2.88
N PHE A 195 -23.04 8.67 -4.14
CA PHE A 195 -23.28 7.59 -5.11
C PHE A 195 -22.70 6.24 -4.64
N ILE A 196 -21.55 6.29 -3.97
CA ILE A 196 -20.88 5.18 -3.28
C ILE A 196 -20.41 5.71 -1.93
N HIS A 197 -20.73 5.01 -0.83
CA HIS A 197 -20.38 5.42 0.54
C HIS A 197 -18.92 5.11 0.89
N PHE A 198 -17.97 5.77 0.20
CA PHE A 198 -16.54 5.54 0.43
C PHE A 198 -16.09 5.90 1.84
N ALA A 199 -16.75 6.88 2.49
CA ALA A 199 -16.44 7.29 3.85
C ALA A 199 -16.67 6.19 4.91
N GLU A 200 -17.52 5.21 4.62
CA GLU A 200 -17.78 4.08 5.52
C GLU A 200 -16.73 2.96 5.39
N MET A 201 -15.93 2.99 4.32
CA MET A 201 -14.90 1.99 4.04
C MET A 201 -13.62 2.28 4.83
N ALA A 202 -13.14 1.30 5.56
CA ALA A 202 -11.99 1.51 6.44
C ALA A 202 -10.70 1.72 5.62
N GLY A 203 -10.02 2.83 5.86
CA GLY A 203 -8.68 3.05 5.31
C GLY A 203 -8.64 3.55 3.87
N VAL A 204 -9.76 3.96 3.27
CA VAL A 204 -9.80 4.54 1.92
C VAL A 204 -9.34 6.00 1.98
N HIS A 205 -8.18 6.30 1.40
CA HIS A 205 -7.68 7.68 1.29
C HIS A 205 -8.37 8.41 0.13
N PHE A 206 -8.34 7.78 -1.04
CA PHE A 206 -8.93 8.28 -2.27
C PHE A 206 -9.61 7.15 -3.02
N ALA A 207 -10.68 7.46 -3.75
CA ALA A 207 -11.32 6.52 -4.65
C ALA A 207 -11.87 7.23 -5.89
N ARG A 208 -11.93 6.52 -7.01
CA ARG A 208 -12.52 7.00 -8.26
C ARG A 208 -13.05 5.90 -9.16
N LEU A 209 -13.99 6.27 -10.02
CA LEU A 209 -14.43 5.48 -11.17
C LEU A 209 -14.25 6.29 -12.44
N VAL A 210 -13.64 5.68 -13.45
CA VAL A 210 -13.47 6.27 -14.78
C VAL A 210 -13.89 5.27 -15.85
N LEU A 211 -14.54 5.77 -16.90
CA LEU A 211 -14.77 5.02 -18.12
C LEU A 211 -13.60 5.26 -19.07
N VAL A 212 -12.84 4.20 -19.34
CA VAL A 212 -11.83 4.21 -20.40
C VAL A 212 -12.55 3.86 -21.71
N PRO A 213 -12.51 4.73 -22.72
CA PRO A 213 -13.26 4.52 -23.96
C PRO A 213 -12.72 3.32 -24.75
N GLU A 214 -13.53 2.85 -25.69
CA GLU A 214 -13.04 1.98 -26.76
C GLU A 214 -12.04 2.74 -27.62
N GLU A 215 -10.96 2.09 -28.01
CA GLU A 215 -9.94 2.72 -28.84
C GLU A 215 -9.27 1.69 -29.76
N THR A 216 -8.97 2.09 -30.99
CA THR A 216 -8.29 1.24 -31.98
C THR A 216 -6.84 1.66 -32.08
N ASP A 217 -5.91 0.71 -31.95
CA ASP A 217 -4.50 1.05 -32.10
C ASP A 217 -4.07 1.19 -33.57
N HIS A 218 -2.82 1.57 -33.76
CA HIS A 218 -2.16 1.72 -35.07
C HIS A 218 -2.10 0.43 -35.91
N THR A 219 -2.41 -0.75 -35.34
CA THR A 219 -2.49 -2.03 -36.08
C THR A 219 -3.91 -2.37 -36.52
N GLY A 220 -4.89 -1.50 -36.21
CA GLY A 220 -6.31 -1.75 -36.49
C GLY A 220 -6.97 -2.68 -35.48
N GLN A 221 -6.31 -3.00 -34.36
CA GLN A 221 -6.90 -3.84 -33.33
C GLN A 221 -7.69 -2.97 -32.33
N THR A 222 -8.97 -3.25 -32.17
CA THR A 222 -9.83 -2.55 -31.21
C THR A 222 -9.61 -3.06 -29.78
N MET A 223 -9.47 -2.14 -28.84
CA MET A 223 -9.44 -2.39 -27.40
C MET A 223 -10.75 -1.93 -26.80
N PRO A 224 -11.48 -2.80 -26.10
CA PRO A 224 -12.84 -2.49 -25.67
C PRO A 224 -12.84 -1.39 -24.60
N ALA A 225 -13.99 -0.72 -24.51
CA ALA A 225 -14.30 0.16 -23.38
C ALA A 225 -14.24 -0.62 -22.07
N SER A 226 -13.79 0.03 -21.00
CA SER A 226 -13.74 -0.59 -19.67
C SER A 226 -13.95 0.42 -18.56
N ILE A 227 -14.67 0.00 -17.52
CA ILE A 227 -14.71 0.73 -16.26
C ILE A 227 -13.46 0.40 -15.47
N VAL A 228 -12.82 1.43 -14.94
CA VAL A 228 -11.67 1.31 -14.05
C VAL A 228 -12.00 1.98 -12.73
N TYR A 229 -12.11 1.16 -11.69
CA TYR A 229 -12.12 1.60 -10.30
C TYR A 229 -10.68 1.70 -9.81
N MET A 230 -10.35 2.83 -9.18
CA MET A 230 -9.04 3.08 -8.60
C MET A 230 -9.23 3.61 -7.18
N SER A 231 -8.53 3.02 -6.21
CA SER A 231 -8.48 3.54 -4.85
C SER A 231 -7.08 3.44 -4.28
N GLU A 232 -6.71 4.41 -3.46
CA GLU A 232 -5.56 4.34 -2.57
C GLU A 232 -6.10 4.04 -1.17
N ALA A 233 -5.73 2.89 -0.64
CA ALA A 233 -6.30 2.38 0.60
C ALA A 233 -5.24 1.77 1.51
N ASP A 234 -5.52 1.71 2.80
CA ASP A 234 -4.72 0.95 3.77
C ASP A 234 -4.87 -0.56 3.54
N ALA A 235 -3.75 -1.29 3.56
CA ALA A 235 -3.73 -2.74 3.44
C ALA A 235 -4.50 -3.43 4.59
N PRO A 236 -5.11 -4.62 4.35
CA PRO A 236 -4.93 -5.46 3.16
C PRO A 236 -5.99 -5.27 2.06
N LEU A 237 -5.61 -5.61 0.82
CA LEU A 237 -6.49 -5.61 -0.36
C LEU A 237 -7.81 -6.36 -0.12
N ASP A 238 -7.75 -7.54 0.50
CA ASP A 238 -8.94 -8.36 0.71
C ASP A 238 -9.98 -7.71 1.63
N ALA A 239 -9.52 -6.92 2.62
CA ALA A 239 -10.43 -6.15 3.47
C ALA A 239 -11.07 -5.01 2.68
N HIS A 240 -10.29 -4.31 1.84
CA HIS A 240 -10.81 -3.27 0.96
C HIS A 240 -11.86 -3.80 -0.01
N LEU A 241 -11.61 -4.94 -0.67
CA LEU A 241 -12.57 -5.55 -1.59
C LEU A 241 -13.87 -6.00 -0.89
N ALA A 242 -13.75 -6.52 0.34
CA ALA A 242 -14.92 -6.89 1.14
C ALA A 242 -15.74 -5.66 1.55
N ASP A 243 -15.08 -4.59 2.02
CA ASP A 243 -15.73 -3.32 2.36
C ASP A 243 -16.37 -2.68 1.12
N LEU A 244 -15.72 -2.75 -0.04
CA LEU A 244 -16.26 -2.23 -1.29
C LEU A 244 -17.58 -2.92 -1.67
N VAL A 245 -17.70 -4.24 -1.47
CA VAL A 245 -18.96 -4.95 -1.74
C VAL A 245 -20.01 -4.65 -0.66
N ALA A 246 -19.60 -4.67 0.61
CA ALA A 246 -20.53 -4.54 1.73
C ALA A 246 -21.09 -3.12 1.91
N LYS A 247 -20.31 -2.08 1.56
CA LYS A 247 -20.59 -0.68 1.92
C LYS A 247 -20.77 0.25 0.74
N ALA A 248 -20.49 -0.17 -0.50
CA ALA A 248 -20.67 0.73 -1.66
C ALA A 248 -22.13 1.03 -2.02
N GLY A 249 -23.10 0.48 -1.28
CA GLY A 249 -24.52 0.59 -1.57
C GLY A 249 -24.86 0.02 -2.96
N SER A 250 -25.91 0.57 -3.58
CA SER A 250 -26.29 0.16 -4.94
C SER A 250 -25.35 0.68 -6.04
N GLY A 251 -24.47 1.64 -5.73
CA GLY A 251 -23.61 2.31 -6.72
C GLY A 251 -22.67 1.35 -7.44
N LEU A 252 -22.09 0.38 -6.73
CA LEU A 252 -21.21 -0.63 -7.32
C LEU A 252 -21.95 -1.50 -8.35
N GLY A 253 -23.16 -1.94 -8.02
CA GLY A 253 -24.02 -2.71 -8.92
C GLY A 253 -24.49 -1.90 -10.12
N LYS A 254 -24.84 -0.62 -9.94
CA LYS A 254 -25.22 0.30 -11.03
C LYS A 254 -24.10 0.54 -12.04
N VAL A 255 -22.83 0.40 -11.66
CA VAL A 255 -21.71 0.58 -12.60
C VAL A 255 -21.24 -0.76 -13.15
N PHE A 256 -20.86 -1.69 -12.27
CA PHE A 256 -20.30 -2.97 -12.71
C PHE A 256 -21.35 -3.95 -13.22
N GLY A 257 -22.64 -3.74 -12.94
CA GLY A 257 -23.74 -4.54 -13.50
C GLY A 257 -23.81 -4.50 -15.03
N HIS A 258 -23.26 -3.45 -15.66
CA HIS A 258 -23.13 -3.34 -17.10
C HIS A 258 -21.84 -4.01 -17.65
N CYS A 259 -20.97 -4.54 -16.79
CA CYS A 259 -19.71 -5.16 -17.20
C CYS A 259 -19.85 -6.66 -17.45
N ARG A 260 -18.98 -7.21 -18.31
CA ARG A 260 -18.99 -8.64 -18.64
C ARG A 260 -18.82 -9.52 -17.38
N ASN A 261 -19.68 -10.53 -17.27
CA ASN A 261 -19.65 -11.55 -16.22
C ASN A 261 -19.77 -11.01 -14.78
N TYR A 262 -20.27 -9.80 -14.56
CA TYR A 262 -20.53 -9.32 -13.21
C TYR A 262 -21.62 -10.18 -12.55
N PRO A 263 -21.48 -10.56 -11.27
CA PRO A 263 -22.47 -11.39 -10.60
C PRO A 263 -23.85 -10.71 -10.59
N PRO A 264 -24.93 -11.44 -10.93
CA PRO A 264 -26.26 -10.86 -11.01
C PRO A 264 -26.77 -10.37 -9.65
N ASP A 265 -27.84 -9.60 -9.68
CA ASP A 265 -28.54 -9.19 -8.46
C ASP A 265 -28.98 -10.41 -7.64
N GLY A 266 -28.86 -10.31 -6.32
CA GLY A 266 -29.10 -11.42 -5.39
C GLY A 266 -27.96 -12.45 -5.27
N ALA A 267 -26.90 -12.37 -6.08
CA ALA A 267 -25.71 -13.20 -5.87
C ALA A 267 -25.06 -12.92 -4.48
N PRO A 268 -24.39 -13.91 -3.85
CA PRO A 268 -23.69 -13.70 -2.58
C PRO A 268 -22.53 -12.71 -2.72
N ASP A 269 -22.24 -11.94 -1.67
CA ASP A 269 -21.13 -10.98 -1.66
C ASP A 269 -19.78 -11.64 -1.92
N ALA A 270 -19.58 -12.88 -1.47
CA ALA A 270 -18.39 -13.65 -1.77
C ALA A 270 -18.14 -13.82 -3.28
N ALA A 271 -19.19 -13.93 -4.10
CA ALA A 271 -19.07 -14.01 -5.56
C ALA A 271 -18.64 -12.66 -6.15
N ARG A 272 -19.15 -11.54 -5.63
CA ARG A 272 -18.73 -10.18 -6.05
C ARG A 272 -17.29 -9.90 -5.64
N VAL A 273 -16.88 -10.25 -4.42
CA VAL A 273 -15.49 -10.10 -3.97
C VAL A 273 -14.55 -10.96 -4.83
N ALA A 274 -14.93 -12.20 -5.14
CA ALA A 274 -14.15 -13.06 -6.03
C ALA A 274 -14.03 -12.47 -7.44
N TRP A 275 -15.13 -11.92 -7.97
CA TRP A 275 -15.13 -11.24 -9.26
C TRP A 275 -14.22 -10.01 -9.25
N LEU A 276 -14.33 -9.12 -8.26
CA LEU A 276 -13.47 -7.94 -8.14
C LEU A 276 -12.00 -8.33 -8.06
N ARG A 277 -11.67 -9.35 -7.26
CA ARG A 277 -10.30 -9.87 -7.13
C ARG A 277 -9.76 -10.40 -8.46
N ALA A 278 -10.58 -11.10 -9.24
CA ALA A 278 -10.19 -11.60 -10.56
C ALA A 278 -9.97 -10.47 -11.59
N HIS A 279 -10.59 -9.31 -11.36
CA HIS A 279 -10.47 -8.12 -12.20
C HIS A 279 -9.44 -7.10 -11.65
N CYS A 280 -8.71 -7.45 -10.59
CA CYS A 280 -7.65 -6.60 -10.08
C CYS A 280 -6.47 -6.52 -11.07
N VAL A 281 -6.01 -5.30 -11.33
CA VAL A 281 -4.84 -5.02 -12.16
C VAL A 281 -3.75 -4.40 -11.29
N SER A 282 -2.51 -4.86 -11.42
CA SER A 282 -1.38 -4.28 -10.71
C SER A 282 -0.95 -2.95 -11.33
N SER A 283 -0.54 -2.00 -10.49
CA SER A 283 0.22 -0.84 -10.96
C SER A 283 1.64 -1.25 -11.33
N ASP A 284 2.14 -0.74 -12.46
CA ASP A 284 3.52 -0.93 -12.92
C ASP A 284 4.48 0.01 -12.21
N ALA A 285 3.99 1.17 -11.75
CA ALA A 285 4.67 2.05 -10.81
C ALA A 285 3.64 2.71 -9.88
N PHE A 286 3.95 2.81 -8.59
CA PHE A 286 3.08 3.45 -7.60
C PHE A 286 3.86 4.33 -6.62
N TYR A 287 3.60 5.62 -6.69
CA TYR A 287 4.13 6.65 -5.80
C TYR A 287 3.17 6.88 -4.64
N VAL A 288 3.74 6.94 -3.43
CA VAL A 288 3.09 7.35 -2.20
C VAL A 288 3.92 8.48 -1.60
N ASN A 289 3.30 9.62 -1.33
CA ASN A 289 3.99 10.79 -0.79
C ASN A 289 4.83 10.44 0.44
N THR A 290 4.20 9.87 1.47
CA THR A 290 4.89 9.42 2.68
C THR A 290 4.41 8.02 3.05
N VAL A 291 5.26 7.02 2.85
CA VAL A 291 4.91 5.62 3.07
C VAL A 291 4.66 5.33 4.56
N GLY A 292 3.54 4.66 4.85
CA GLY A 292 3.23 4.16 6.19
C GLY A 292 2.39 5.12 7.03
N ARG A 293 1.92 6.23 6.43
CA ARG A 293 0.97 7.15 7.05
C ARG A 293 -0.46 6.70 6.74
N SER A 294 -1.03 5.86 7.61
CA SER A 294 -2.42 5.37 7.48
C SER A 294 -3.46 6.50 7.52
N LEU A 295 -4.66 6.25 6.99
CA LEU A 295 -5.77 7.21 7.05
C LEU A 295 -6.10 7.60 8.49
N HIS A 296 -6.16 6.60 9.38
CA HIS A 296 -6.43 6.83 10.80
C HIS A 296 -5.40 7.76 11.43
N GLN A 297 -4.12 7.59 11.09
CA GLN A 297 -3.06 8.49 11.55
C GLN A 297 -3.25 9.92 11.04
N ILE A 298 -3.58 10.09 9.75
CA ILE A 298 -3.84 11.42 9.15
C ILE A 298 -4.94 12.14 9.91
N GLN A 299 -6.08 11.49 10.11
CA GLN A 299 -7.23 12.07 10.79
C GLN A 299 -6.93 12.39 12.26
N GLN A 300 -6.19 11.51 12.94
CA GLN A 300 -5.76 11.74 14.33
C GLN A 300 -4.81 12.95 14.43
N GLU A 301 -3.81 13.04 13.54
CA GLU A 301 -2.85 14.14 13.52
C GLU A 301 -3.51 15.49 13.18
N ALA A 302 -4.52 15.49 12.29
CA ALA A 302 -5.34 16.68 12.02
C ALA A 302 -6.12 17.13 13.27
N ARG A 303 -6.85 16.22 13.93
CA ARG A 303 -7.59 16.52 15.17
C ARG A 303 -6.68 17.01 16.29
N LEU A 304 -5.46 16.46 16.40
CA LEU A 304 -4.47 16.91 17.37
C LEU A 304 -4.05 18.36 17.08
N ARG A 305 -3.74 18.68 15.81
CA ARG A 305 -3.38 20.04 15.39
C ARG A 305 -4.49 21.02 15.76
N GLU A 306 -5.72 20.73 15.36
CA GLU A 306 -6.89 21.59 15.63
C GLU A 306 -7.10 21.82 17.12
N ALA A 307 -7.04 20.77 17.93
CA ALA A 307 -7.21 20.88 19.38
C ALA A 307 -6.11 21.73 20.05
N ILE A 308 -4.87 21.64 19.58
CA ILE A 308 -3.77 22.48 20.08
C ILE A 308 -3.95 23.92 19.59
N GLN A 309 -4.30 24.13 18.32
CA GLN A 309 -4.55 25.46 17.77
C GLN A 309 -5.64 26.18 18.57
N GLU A 310 -6.78 25.53 18.81
CA GLU A 310 -7.86 26.09 19.60
C GLU A 310 -7.44 26.41 21.05
N PHE A 311 -6.57 25.58 21.64
CA PHE A 311 -5.99 25.85 22.96
C PHE A 311 -5.09 27.10 22.95
N LEU A 312 -4.26 27.25 21.92
CA LEU A 312 -3.38 28.42 21.74
C LEU A 312 -4.20 29.69 21.48
N ASP A 313 -5.19 29.64 20.60
CA ASP A 313 -6.04 30.78 20.24
C ASP A 313 -6.77 31.36 21.47
N ARG A 314 -7.30 30.47 22.34
CA ARG A 314 -7.99 30.89 23.58
C ARG A 314 -7.06 31.52 24.62
N ARG A 315 -5.75 31.25 24.55
CA ARG A 315 -4.74 31.72 25.51
C ARG A 315 -3.69 32.64 24.90
N GLY A 316 -3.92 33.10 23.66
CA GLY A 316 -2.92 33.83 22.87
C GLY A 316 -2.34 35.05 23.58
N ALA A 317 -3.16 35.83 24.28
CA ALA A 317 -2.70 37.01 25.03
C ALA A 317 -1.77 36.67 26.22
N GLU A 318 -2.02 35.55 26.91
CA GLU A 318 -1.19 35.09 28.05
C GLU A 318 0.11 34.44 27.56
N GLN A 319 0.09 33.84 26.37
CA GLN A 319 1.21 33.07 25.83
C GLN A 319 2.14 33.90 24.93
N ALA A 320 1.68 35.05 24.42
CA ALA A 320 2.46 35.92 23.53
C ALA A 320 3.74 36.48 24.17
N THR A 321 3.80 36.57 25.50
CA THR A 321 4.96 37.05 26.27
C THR A 321 5.69 35.93 27.04
N ALA A 322 5.20 34.70 26.97
CA ALA A 322 5.73 33.56 27.71
C ALA A 322 6.98 32.97 27.02
N ASP A 323 7.84 32.32 27.80
CA ASP A 323 9.00 31.62 27.23
C ASP A 323 8.53 30.43 26.37
N PRO A 324 9.12 30.18 25.18
CA PRO A 324 8.77 29.05 24.32
C PRO A 324 8.71 27.69 25.03
N ALA A 325 9.57 27.44 26.03
CA ALA A 325 9.53 26.18 26.78
C ALA A 325 8.27 26.10 27.67
N GLU A 326 7.83 27.22 28.24
CA GLU A 326 6.60 27.30 29.05
C GLU A 326 5.35 27.09 28.20
N VAL A 327 5.29 27.70 27.01
CA VAL A 327 4.19 27.50 26.06
C VAL A 327 4.12 26.03 25.66
N ARG A 328 5.25 25.41 25.29
CA ARG A 328 5.31 23.99 24.96
C ARG A 328 4.90 23.10 26.13
N ALA A 329 5.36 23.38 27.35
CA ALA A 329 4.96 22.65 28.54
C ALA A 329 3.47 22.80 28.85
N ALA A 330 2.85 23.94 28.54
CA ALA A 330 1.41 24.14 28.65
C ALA A 330 0.64 23.28 27.65
N ILE A 331 1.07 23.23 26.38
CA ILE A 331 0.50 22.35 25.36
C ILE A 331 0.62 20.88 25.79
N GLN A 332 1.79 20.46 26.27
CA GLN A 332 2.01 19.09 26.75
C GLN A 332 1.06 18.73 27.91
N ARG A 333 0.85 19.63 28.87
CA ARG A 333 -0.12 19.45 29.95
C ARG A 333 -1.55 19.37 29.43
N TYR A 334 -1.94 20.23 28.48
CA TYR A 334 -3.26 20.19 27.85
C TYR A 334 -3.52 18.84 27.17
N VAL A 335 -2.58 18.40 26.30
CA VAL A 335 -2.69 17.11 25.61
C VAL A 335 -2.64 15.95 26.61
N ALA A 336 -1.80 16.04 27.65
CA ALA A 336 -1.75 15.02 28.69
C ALA A 336 -3.05 14.94 29.50
N GLY A 337 -3.76 16.04 29.69
CA GLY A 337 -5.06 16.08 30.37
C GLY A 337 -6.22 15.50 29.56
N ARG A 338 -6.04 15.23 28.26
CA ARG A 338 -7.09 14.75 27.36
C ARG A 338 -6.97 13.25 27.02
N PRO A 339 -7.87 12.39 27.52
CA PRO A 339 -7.84 10.95 27.25
C PRO A 339 -7.94 10.60 25.75
N ASP A 340 -8.70 11.39 24.99
CA ASP A 340 -8.91 11.19 23.57
C ASP A 340 -7.67 11.53 22.72
N LEU A 341 -6.73 12.30 23.26
CA LEU A 341 -5.44 12.64 22.63
C LEU A 341 -4.27 11.79 23.17
N ALA A 342 -4.51 10.84 24.08
CA ALA A 342 -3.46 10.05 24.71
C ALA A 342 -2.56 9.28 23.72
N TRP A 343 -3.11 8.92 22.55
CA TRP A 343 -2.37 8.25 21.47
C TRP A 343 -1.18 9.10 20.95
N ALA A 344 -1.28 10.43 21.02
CA ALA A 344 -0.26 11.36 20.51
C ALA A 344 1.06 11.31 21.31
N ARG A 345 1.03 10.75 22.52
CA ARG A 345 2.22 10.54 23.36
C ARG A 345 3.15 9.46 22.80
N SER A 346 2.62 8.58 21.95
CA SER A 346 3.39 7.53 21.30
C SER A 346 3.79 7.95 19.89
N GLY A 347 5.04 7.66 19.51
CA GLY A 347 5.51 7.87 18.14
C GLY A 347 4.76 7.01 17.11
N PRO A 348 4.90 7.30 15.81
CA PRO A 348 4.30 6.47 14.77
C PRO A 348 4.75 5.02 14.90
N THR A 349 3.83 4.09 14.63
CA THR A 349 4.13 2.65 14.72
C THR A 349 5.11 2.29 13.61
N PRO A 350 6.25 1.64 13.90
CA PRO A 350 7.21 1.29 12.87
C PRO A 350 6.61 0.26 11.89
N PRO A 351 7.03 0.27 10.61
CA PRO A 351 6.61 -0.74 9.65
C PRO A 351 6.95 -2.15 10.14
N ALA A 352 6.13 -3.13 9.77
CA ALA A 352 6.37 -4.52 10.15
C ALA A 352 7.75 -5.01 9.67
N LEU A 353 8.49 -5.74 10.51
CA LEU A 353 9.85 -6.23 10.20
C LEU A 353 9.92 -7.02 8.89
N ARG A 354 8.91 -7.84 8.59
CA ARG A 354 8.82 -8.58 7.32
C ARG A 354 8.87 -7.67 6.11
N TRP A 355 8.26 -6.49 6.21
CA TRP A 355 8.25 -5.52 5.13
C TRP A 355 9.59 -4.82 5.06
N GLN A 356 10.17 -4.38 6.18
CA GLN A 356 11.50 -3.79 6.19
C GLN A 356 12.53 -4.72 5.54
N ILE A 357 12.47 -6.02 5.85
CA ILE A 357 13.31 -7.03 5.20
C ILE A 357 13.00 -7.14 3.70
N ARG A 358 11.73 -7.21 3.31
CA ARG A 358 11.33 -7.27 1.88
C ARG A 358 11.85 -6.06 1.11
N GLU A 359 11.70 -4.87 1.66
CA GLU A 359 12.15 -3.63 1.04
C GLU A 359 13.67 -3.55 0.98
N ALA A 360 14.38 -3.93 2.04
CA ALA A 360 15.84 -4.00 2.03
C ALA A 360 16.37 -5.02 1.01
N VAL A 361 15.74 -6.19 0.90
CA VAL A 361 16.07 -7.19 -0.11
C VAL A 361 15.81 -6.67 -1.51
N HIS A 362 14.70 -5.95 -1.73
CA HIS A 362 14.39 -5.36 -3.04
C HIS A 362 15.38 -4.24 -3.41
N LEU A 363 15.67 -3.34 -2.47
CA LEU A 363 16.62 -2.24 -2.60
C LEU A 363 18.02 -2.73 -2.95
N ALA A 364 18.49 -3.80 -2.31
CA ALA A 364 19.82 -4.36 -2.60
C ALA A 364 19.80 -5.30 -3.82
N GLY A 365 18.75 -6.10 -3.97
CA GLY A 365 18.65 -7.14 -4.98
C GLY A 365 18.61 -6.59 -6.41
N VAL A 366 17.87 -5.51 -6.65
CA VAL A 366 17.74 -4.93 -8.00
C VAL A 366 19.10 -4.42 -8.53
N PRO A 367 19.88 -3.59 -7.80
CA PRO A 367 21.22 -3.19 -8.23
C PRO A 367 22.19 -4.37 -8.41
N LEU A 368 22.11 -5.40 -7.57
CA LEU A 368 22.95 -6.59 -7.71
C LEU A 368 22.64 -7.37 -9.00
N ILE A 369 21.36 -7.50 -9.34
CA ILE A 369 20.93 -8.10 -10.62
C ILE A 369 21.39 -7.22 -11.78
N ALA A 370 21.22 -5.90 -11.70
CA ALA A 370 21.69 -4.98 -12.73
C ALA A 370 23.21 -5.04 -12.92
N LEU A 371 23.98 -5.18 -11.84
CA LEU A 371 25.43 -5.37 -11.87
C LEU A 371 25.82 -6.70 -12.53
N ALA A 372 25.12 -7.79 -12.22
CA ALA A 372 25.35 -9.08 -12.87
C ALA A 372 25.02 -9.04 -14.38
N LEU A 373 24.02 -8.25 -14.77
CA LEU A 373 23.64 -8.04 -16.17
C LEU A 373 24.43 -6.94 -16.87
N LEU A 374 25.36 -6.26 -16.17
CA LEU A 374 26.10 -5.11 -16.69
C LEU A 374 26.78 -5.38 -18.04
N PRO A 375 27.45 -6.53 -18.29
CA PRO A 375 28.06 -6.79 -19.59
C PRO A 375 27.03 -6.80 -20.74
N VAL A 376 25.84 -7.37 -20.50
CA VAL A 376 24.75 -7.40 -21.48
C VAL A 376 24.17 -6.00 -21.68
N ILE A 377 24.00 -5.24 -20.59
CA ILE A 377 23.50 -3.87 -20.64
C ILE A 377 24.46 -2.97 -21.44
N LEU A 378 25.77 -3.08 -21.23
CA LEU A 378 26.78 -2.27 -21.93
C LEU A 378 26.80 -2.55 -23.44
N ILE A 379 26.49 -3.78 -23.87
CA ILE A 379 26.37 -4.13 -25.29
C ILE A 379 25.02 -3.67 -25.86
N ALA A 380 23.93 -3.86 -25.11
CA ALA A 380 22.58 -3.54 -25.58
C ALA A 380 22.28 -2.03 -25.60
N LEU A 381 22.87 -1.26 -24.68
CA LEU A 381 22.55 0.15 -24.49
C LEU A 381 22.89 1.02 -25.71
N PRO A 382 24.07 0.91 -26.36
CA PRO A 382 24.36 1.66 -27.59
C PRO A 382 23.39 1.31 -28.72
N VAL A 383 23.05 0.03 -28.88
CA VAL A 383 22.07 -0.43 -29.89
C VAL A 383 20.69 0.17 -29.59
N TRP A 384 20.24 0.09 -28.33
CA TRP A 384 19.00 0.70 -27.89
C TRP A 384 18.98 2.20 -28.14
N ALA A 385 20.07 2.91 -27.82
CA ALA A 385 20.19 4.36 -27.98
C ALA A 385 20.11 4.78 -29.46
N VAL A 386 20.78 4.05 -30.36
CA VAL A 386 20.69 4.28 -31.82
C VAL A 386 19.27 4.03 -32.33
N VAL A 387 18.64 2.92 -31.93
CA VAL A 387 17.26 2.60 -32.35
C VAL A 387 16.25 3.60 -31.78
N LEU A 388 16.43 4.04 -30.53
CA LEU A 388 15.64 5.09 -29.91
C LEU A 388 15.72 6.37 -30.75
N ARG A 389 16.95 6.84 -31.01
CA ARG A 389 17.17 8.08 -31.75
C ARG A 389 16.60 8.02 -33.16
N TRP A 390 16.74 6.87 -33.83
CA TRP A 390 16.16 6.65 -35.16
C TRP A 390 14.63 6.73 -35.13
N ARG A 391 13.99 6.07 -34.15
CA ARG A 391 12.52 6.10 -34.00
C ARG A 391 11.99 7.47 -33.62
N GLU A 392 12.68 8.21 -32.74
CA GLU A 392 12.31 9.59 -32.38
C GLU A 392 12.30 10.53 -33.58
N ARG A 393 13.19 10.35 -34.56
CA ARG A 393 13.17 11.16 -35.80
C ARG A 393 11.90 10.96 -36.62
N GLY A 394 11.27 9.79 -36.50
CA GLY A 394 10.01 9.45 -37.17
C GLY A 394 8.76 9.78 -36.35
N ASP A 395 8.91 10.26 -35.11
CA ASP A 395 7.76 10.59 -34.28
C ASP A 395 7.08 11.87 -34.79
N VAL A 396 5.75 11.79 -34.94
CA VAL A 396 4.88 12.88 -35.38
C VAL A 396 4.03 13.32 -34.17
N PRO A 397 4.22 14.55 -33.66
CA PRO A 397 3.35 15.11 -32.63
C PRO A 397 1.92 15.29 -33.13
N SER A 398 0.96 15.11 -32.23
CA SER A 398 -0.42 15.45 -32.49
C SER A 398 -0.57 16.97 -32.67
N GLN A 399 -1.42 17.38 -33.59
CA GLN A 399 -1.87 18.76 -33.77
C GLN A 399 -3.31 18.94 -33.28
N GLU A 400 -3.85 17.92 -32.60
CA GLU A 400 -5.21 17.97 -32.09
C GLU A 400 -5.31 18.92 -30.91
N HIS A 401 -6.35 19.74 -30.93
CA HIS A 401 -6.72 20.60 -29.83
C HIS A 401 -7.95 20.02 -29.12
N PRO A 402 -8.01 20.11 -27.78
CA PRO A 402 -9.17 19.63 -27.06
C PRO A 402 -10.40 20.45 -27.44
N SER A 403 -11.51 19.78 -27.73
CA SER A 403 -12.76 20.49 -28.07
C SER A 403 -13.28 21.26 -26.85
N ARG A 404 -13.99 22.37 -27.10
CA ARG A 404 -14.59 23.18 -26.01
C ARG A 404 -15.49 22.35 -25.09
N ASP A 405 -16.30 21.47 -25.67
CA ASP A 405 -17.19 20.59 -24.91
C ASP A 405 -16.43 19.58 -24.05
N HIS A 406 -15.30 19.06 -24.56
CA HIS A 406 -14.44 18.17 -23.79
C HIS A 406 -13.80 18.89 -22.60
N VAL A 407 -13.24 20.08 -22.84
CA VAL A 407 -12.69 20.92 -21.78
C VAL A 407 -13.76 21.28 -20.75
N ALA A 408 -14.98 21.63 -21.18
CA ALA A 408 -16.08 21.93 -20.26
C ALA A 408 -16.46 20.72 -19.37
N ARG A 409 -16.45 19.49 -19.92
CA ARG A 409 -16.69 18.27 -19.12
C ARG A 409 -15.57 17.98 -18.13
N LEU A 410 -14.31 18.25 -18.50
CA LEU A 410 -13.16 18.13 -17.59
C LEU A 410 -13.25 19.16 -16.47
N ALA A 411 -13.48 20.43 -16.83
CA ALA A 411 -13.65 21.55 -15.90
C ALA A 411 -14.76 21.31 -14.86
N ALA A 412 -15.85 20.63 -15.26
CA ALA A 412 -16.94 20.27 -14.36
C ALA A 412 -16.57 19.20 -13.31
N CYS A 413 -15.41 18.57 -13.41
CA CYS A 413 -14.95 17.48 -12.54
C CYS A 413 -13.53 17.73 -11.98
N GLU A 414 -13.03 18.95 -12.01
CA GLU A 414 -11.72 19.34 -11.49
C GLU A 414 -11.83 20.59 -10.60
N ASP A 415 -10.79 20.85 -9.82
CA ASP A 415 -10.62 22.04 -8.97
C ASP A 415 -11.77 22.33 -7.97
N PHE A 416 -12.43 21.29 -7.44
CA PHE A 416 -13.58 21.44 -6.53
C PHE A 416 -13.23 21.31 -5.04
N ALA A 417 -12.05 20.82 -4.71
CA ALA A 417 -11.53 20.73 -3.33
C ALA A 417 -10.05 21.16 -3.28
N THR A 418 -9.45 21.14 -2.09
CA THR A 418 -8.00 21.42 -1.95
C THR A 418 -7.17 20.38 -2.68
N GLN A 419 -7.69 19.15 -2.76
CA GLN A 419 -7.11 18.06 -3.52
C GLN A 419 -7.94 17.78 -4.76
N ASN A 420 -7.28 17.36 -5.85
CA ASN A 420 -7.93 17.09 -7.12
C ASN A 420 -7.45 15.77 -7.74
N PRO A 421 -8.33 15.04 -8.46
CA PRO A 421 -7.92 13.92 -9.28
C PRO A 421 -7.37 14.38 -10.63
N PHE A 422 -6.37 13.64 -11.11
CA PHE A 422 -6.00 13.63 -12.53
C PHE A 422 -6.01 12.20 -13.05
N THR A 423 -6.61 11.98 -14.23
CA THR A 423 -6.57 10.68 -14.92
C THR A 423 -6.35 10.93 -16.40
N ALA A 424 -5.34 10.30 -16.98
CA ALA A 424 -5.10 10.30 -18.42
C ALA A 424 -4.86 8.89 -18.93
N VAL A 425 -5.28 8.64 -20.17
CA VAL A 425 -5.02 7.39 -20.88
C VAL A 425 -4.37 7.69 -22.22
N GLY A 426 -3.38 6.91 -22.61
CA GLY A 426 -2.73 7.06 -23.92
C GLY A 426 -2.35 5.74 -24.56
N LEU A 427 -2.35 5.73 -25.89
CA LEU A 427 -1.85 4.62 -26.69
C LEU A 427 -0.33 4.57 -26.68
N VAL A 428 0.24 3.39 -26.47
CA VAL A 428 1.68 3.16 -26.61
C VAL A 428 2.05 3.08 -28.09
N LYS A 429 3.10 3.81 -28.49
CA LYS A 429 3.69 3.75 -29.83
C LYS A 429 4.01 2.32 -30.25
N SER A 430 4.00 2.09 -31.56
CA SER A 430 4.06 0.76 -32.15
C SER A 430 5.37 -0.01 -31.90
N GLY A 431 5.21 -1.34 -31.84
CA GLY A 431 6.31 -2.30 -31.84
C GLY A 431 6.87 -2.68 -30.46
N ARG A 432 7.57 -3.82 -30.43
CA ARG A 432 8.15 -4.40 -29.22
C ARG A 432 9.18 -3.48 -28.55
N PHE A 433 9.88 -2.66 -29.34
CA PHE A 433 10.87 -1.71 -28.83
C PHE A 433 10.25 -0.70 -27.87
N ARG A 434 9.18 0.01 -28.27
CA ARG A 434 8.53 1.03 -27.42
C ARG A 434 7.91 0.41 -26.18
N ARG A 435 7.27 -0.76 -26.31
CA ARG A 435 6.73 -1.51 -25.15
C ARG A 435 7.83 -1.94 -24.17
N ALA A 436 8.97 -2.43 -24.67
CA ALA A 436 10.10 -2.83 -23.84
C ALA A 436 10.75 -1.61 -23.16
N THR A 437 10.97 -0.51 -23.91
CA THR A 437 11.47 0.76 -23.38
C THR A 437 10.57 1.27 -22.27
N LEU A 438 9.26 1.40 -22.50
CA LEU A 438 8.32 1.90 -21.49
C LEU A 438 8.22 0.97 -20.28
N THR A 439 8.26 -0.35 -20.48
CA THR A 439 8.34 -1.31 -19.37
C THR A 439 9.59 -1.09 -18.52
N GLY A 440 10.76 -0.91 -19.15
CA GLY A 440 12.01 -0.63 -18.44
C GLY A 440 11.98 0.70 -17.70
N VAL A 441 11.42 1.74 -18.32
CA VAL A 441 11.23 3.05 -17.69
C VAL A 441 10.30 2.93 -16.48
N LEU A 442 9.12 2.32 -16.60
CA LEU A 442 8.19 2.19 -15.48
C LEU A 442 8.77 1.34 -14.36
N PHE A 443 9.55 0.31 -14.66
CA PHE A 443 10.30 -0.44 -13.64
C PHE A 443 11.31 0.45 -12.89
N ALA A 444 12.05 1.29 -13.61
CA ALA A 444 12.99 2.23 -13.00
C ALA A 444 12.27 3.30 -12.16
N VAL A 445 11.12 3.80 -12.64
CA VAL A 445 10.26 4.71 -11.90
C VAL A 445 9.74 4.05 -10.63
N ASP A 446 9.17 2.84 -10.70
CA ASP A 446 8.68 2.10 -9.53
C ASP A 446 9.78 1.91 -8.48
N TYR A 447 10.96 1.47 -8.92
CA TYR A 447 12.12 1.33 -8.04
C TYR A 447 12.50 2.67 -7.39
N GLY A 448 12.52 3.76 -8.17
CA GLY A 448 12.83 5.10 -7.69
C GLY A 448 11.83 5.62 -6.66
N VAL A 449 10.54 5.57 -6.97
CA VAL A 449 9.48 6.06 -6.08
C VAL A 449 9.36 5.25 -4.80
N ARG A 450 9.59 3.95 -4.89
CA ARG A 450 9.53 3.05 -3.75
C ARG A 450 10.66 3.26 -2.75
N HIS A 451 11.88 3.58 -3.23
CA HIS A 451 13.07 3.60 -2.39
C HIS A 451 13.66 4.98 -2.10
N PHE A 452 13.56 5.91 -3.06
CA PHE A 452 14.19 7.24 -2.96
C PHE A 452 13.17 8.37 -2.83
N PHE A 453 12.00 8.25 -3.45
CA PHE A 453 10.94 9.28 -3.40
C PHE A 453 9.74 8.84 -2.55
N ASN A 454 9.99 8.43 -1.31
CA ASN A 454 8.96 7.91 -0.39
C ASN A 454 8.76 8.79 0.87
N ARG A 455 9.30 10.02 0.86
CA ARG A 455 9.33 10.98 1.98
C ARG A 455 9.02 12.42 1.54
N GLY A 456 7.81 12.65 1.06
CA GLY A 456 7.23 13.99 0.90
C GLY A 456 7.47 14.69 -0.43
N SER A 457 8.22 14.09 -1.35
CA SER A 457 8.59 14.74 -2.61
C SER A 457 8.89 13.73 -3.72
N LEU A 458 8.32 13.98 -4.89
CA LEU A 458 8.69 13.31 -6.14
C LEU A 458 9.59 14.25 -6.94
N ALA A 459 10.91 14.07 -6.79
CA ALA A 459 11.92 14.85 -7.50
C ALA A 459 11.70 16.40 -7.45
N GLY A 460 11.20 16.91 -6.32
CA GLY A 460 10.95 18.35 -6.09
C GLY A 460 9.47 18.74 -6.09
N VAL A 461 8.59 17.91 -6.67
CA VAL A 461 7.14 18.12 -6.60
C VAL A 461 6.60 17.57 -5.29
N LYS A 462 6.08 18.45 -4.44
CA LYS A 462 5.59 18.10 -3.08
C LYS A 462 4.08 17.95 -3.00
N THR A 463 3.33 18.42 -3.99
CA THR A 463 1.87 18.51 -4.02
C THR A 463 1.17 17.19 -4.34
N ILE A 464 1.90 16.14 -4.72
CA ILE A 464 1.33 14.83 -5.06
C ILE A 464 1.12 14.02 -3.78
N HIS A 465 -0.11 13.56 -3.53
CA HIS A 465 -0.40 12.56 -2.49
C HIS A 465 -0.06 11.14 -2.95
N PHE A 466 -0.56 10.79 -4.14
CA PHE A 466 -0.38 9.49 -4.76
C PHE A 466 -0.35 9.63 -6.27
N ALA A 467 0.47 8.82 -6.94
CA ALA A 467 0.45 8.71 -8.40
C ALA A 467 0.69 7.27 -8.81
N ARG A 468 0.07 6.84 -9.91
CA ARG A 468 0.20 5.48 -10.42
C ARG A 468 0.25 5.45 -11.94
N TRP A 469 1.01 4.48 -12.44
CA TRP A 469 1.06 4.09 -13.84
C TRP A 469 0.67 2.62 -13.95
N LEU A 470 -0.16 2.30 -14.93
CA LEU A 470 -0.51 0.91 -15.22
C LEU A 470 -0.74 0.69 -16.71
N PHE A 471 -0.25 -0.45 -17.20
CA PHE A 471 -0.56 -0.94 -18.53
C PHE A 471 -1.93 -1.59 -18.60
N LEU A 472 -2.63 -1.34 -19.70
CA LEU A 472 -3.81 -2.09 -20.11
C LEU A 472 -3.56 -2.76 -21.47
N ASP A 473 -4.37 -3.78 -21.76
CA ASP A 473 -4.47 -4.43 -23.07
C ASP A 473 -3.11 -4.87 -23.64
N ASP A 474 -2.43 -5.77 -22.93
CA ASP A 474 -1.11 -6.28 -23.33
C ASP A 474 -0.08 -5.16 -23.59
N LYS A 475 -0.13 -4.13 -22.73
CA LYS A 475 0.74 -2.95 -22.76
C LYS A 475 0.56 -2.08 -24.00
N ARG A 476 -0.66 -2.05 -24.56
CA ARG A 476 -1.04 -1.19 -25.68
C ARG A 476 -1.58 0.16 -25.22
N ARG A 477 -2.14 0.23 -24.01
CA ARG A 477 -2.52 1.49 -23.35
C ARG A 477 -1.81 1.65 -22.02
N VAL A 478 -1.62 2.90 -21.61
CA VAL A 478 -1.16 3.24 -20.27
C VAL A 478 -2.14 4.22 -19.65
N ILE A 479 -2.51 3.98 -18.40
CA ILE A 479 -3.18 4.96 -17.56
C ILE A 479 -2.15 5.60 -16.64
N PHE A 480 -2.19 6.92 -16.56
CA PHE A 480 -1.62 7.68 -15.48
C PHE A 480 -2.73 8.26 -14.63
N ALA A 481 -2.67 8.06 -13.32
CA ALA A 481 -3.61 8.66 -12.38
C ALA A 481 -2.87 9.25 -11.19
N SER A 482 -3.29 10.43 -10.74
CA SER A 482 -2.70 11.16 -9.61
C SER A 482 -3.78 11.79 -8.73
N ASN A 483 -3.49 11.92 -7.44
CA ASN A 483 -4.22 12.78 -6.49
C ASN A 483 -3.23 13.84 -5.99
N TYR A 484 -3.56 15.12 -6.15
CA TYR A 484 -2.63 16.22 -5.91
C TYR A 484 -3.32 17.43 -5.28
N ASP A 485 -2.53 18.34 -4.72
CA ASP A 485 -3.00 19.61 -4.15
C ASP A 485 -3.05 20.73 -5.18
N GLY A 486 -4.02 21.63 -5.03
CA GLY A 486 -4.13 22.85 -5.85
C GLY A 486 -4.82 22.62 -7.18
N SER A 487 -4.71 23.59 -8.08
CA SER A 487 -5.35 23.54 -9.40
C SER A 487 -4.57 22.69 -10.39
N LEU A 488 -5.26 22.16 -11.40
CA LEU A 488 -4.62 21.44 -12.51
C LEU A 488 -3.49 22.25 -13.16
N GLU A 489 -3.70 23.55 -13.36
CA GLU A 489 -2.72 24.43 -13.99
C GLU A 489 -1.44 24.50 -13.16
N SER A 490 -1.55 24.80 -11.86
CA SER A 490 -0.39 24.84 -10.95
C SER A 490 0.32 23.50 -10.85
N TYR A 491 -0.43 22.41 -10.92
CA TYR A 491 0.09 21.07 -10.92
C TYR A 491 0.89 20.79 -12.19
N MET A 492 0.38 21.14 -13.37
CA MET A 492 1.08 20.96 -14.64
C MET A 492 2.33 21.81 -14.77
N ASP A 493 2.28 23.08 -14.32
CA ASP A 493 3.46 23.96 -14.31
C ASP A 493 4.58 23.35 -13.46
N ASP A 494 4.24 22.80 -12.29
CA ASP A 494 5.20 22.09 -11.43
C ASP A 494 5.85 20.89 -12.13
N PHE A 495 5.12 20.15 -12.98
CA PHE A 495 5.72 19.05 -13.74
C PHE A 495 6.64 19.54 -14.84
N ILE A 496 6.22 20.55 -15.59
CA ILE A 496 6.98 21.08 -16.72
C ILE A 496 8.28 21.70 -16.20
N ASP A 497 8.20 22.55 -15.18
CA ASP A 497 9.36 23.27 -14.67
C ASP A 497 10.36 22.39 -13.93
N LYS A 498 9.89 21.39 -13.17
CA LYS A 498 10.75 20.61 -12.25
C LYS A 498 11.11 19.23 -12.79
N VAL A 499 10.23 18.61 -13.57
CA VAL A 499 10.32 17.19 -13.92
C VAL A 499 9.91 16.89 -15.37
N ALA A 500 10.06 17.84 -16.30
CA ALA A 500 9.82 17.62 -17.74
C ALA A 500 10.59 16.39 -18.26
N TRP A 501 11.82 16.18 -17.81
CA TRP A 501 12.61 14.99 -18.15
C TRP A 501 11.93 13.67 -17.74
N GLY A 502 11.23 13.67 -16.61
CA GLY A 502 10.50 12.51 -16.09
C GLY A 502 9.19 12.28 -16.83
N LEU A 503 8.48 13.36 -17.18
CA LEU A 503 7.33 13.31 -18.09
C LEU A 503 7.76 12.70 -19.43
N ASN A 504 8.83 13.24 -20.02
CA ASN A 504 9.38 12.78 -21.29
C ASN A 504 9.78 11.30 -21.23
N ALA A 505 10.40 10.86 -20.12
CA ALA A 505 10.82 9.47 -19.94
C ALA A 505 9.68 8.46 -20.16
N VAL A 506 8.51 8.78 -19.62
CA VAL A 506 7.31 7.93 -19.66
C VAL A 506 6.48 8.22 -20.91
N PHE A 507 6.02 9.46 -21.05
CA PHE A 507 4.96 9.84 -21.98
C PHE A 507 5.42 10.01 -23.43
N SER A 508 6.72 10.16 -23.70
CA SER A 508 7.25 10.13 -25.07
C SER A 508 7.06 8.79 -25.79
N ASN A 509 6.74 7.72 -25.05
CA ASN A 509 6.34 6.45 -25.62
C ASN A 509 4.86 6.43 -26.03
N GLY A 510 4.09 7.47 -25.70
CA GLY A 510 2.71 7.68 -26.11
C GLY A 510 2.59 8.20 -27.55
N HIS A 511 1.57 7.74 -28.26
CA HIS A 511 1.26 8.23 -29.60
C HIS A 511 0.90 9.72 -29.56
N GLY A 512 1.43 10.53 -30.48
CA GLY A 512 1.13 11.95 -30.59
C GLY A 512 1.83 12.87 -29.57
N TYR A 513 2.65 12.35 -28.66
CA TYR A 513 3.40 13.16 -27.68
C TYR A 513 4.36 14.14 -28.38
N PRO A 514 4.61 15.35 -27.81
CA PRO A 514 5.61 16.29 -28.34
C PRO A 514 6.98 15.64 -28.61
N ARG A 515 7.72 16.16 -29.60
CA ARG A 515 8.99 15.55 -30.01
C ARG A 515 10.00 15.58 -28.86
N THR A 516 10.57 14.42 -28.56
CA THR A 516 11.65 14.27 -27.59
C THR A 516 12.96 13.92 -28.26
N ARG A 517 14.05 14.26 -27.59
CA ARG A 517 15.38 13.74 -27.91
C ARG A 517 15.87 12.87 -26.77
N TRP A 518 16.40 11.71 -27.13
CA TRP A 518 17.03 10.76 -26.22
C TRP A 518 16.17 10.48 -24.99
N LEU A 519 14.85 10.37 -25.20
CA LEU A 519 13.83 10.09 -24.20
C LEU A 519 13.59 11.21 -23.16
N LEU A 520 14.51 12.15 -22.97
CA LEU A 520 14.52 13.04 -21.80
C LEU A 520 14.36 14.53 -22.14
N TRP A 521 14.83 14.98 -23.30
CA TRP A 521 14.92 16.42 -23.62
C TRP A 521 13.84 16.88 -24.61
N ASP A 522 13.62 18.19 -24.65
CA ASP A 522 12.55 18.89 -25.40
C ASP A 522 11.17 18.44 -24.86
N GLY A 523 10.30 17.87 -25.71
CA GLY A 523 9.06 17.23 -25.27
C GLY A 523 8.13 18.16 -24.51
N ALA A 524 7.92 17.88 -23.22
CA ALA A 524 7.08 18.67 -22.32
C ALA A 524 7.52 20.13 -22.15
N GLU A 525 8.77 20.47 -22.50
CA GLU A 525 9.25 21.86 -22.52
C GLU A 525 8.51 22.71 -23.57
N ASP A 526 7.92 22.10 -24.61
CA ASP A 526 6.89 22.74 -25.42
C ASP A 526 5.56 22.70 -24.67
N GLU A 527 5.43 23.62 -23.71
CA GLU A 527 4.32 23.69 -22.76
C GLU A 527 2.96 23.69 -23.46
N LEU A 528 2.78 24.48 -24.52
CA LEU A 528 1.50 24.60 -25.20
C LEU A 528 1.13 23.29 -25.91
N ALA A 529 2.08 22.67 -26.63
CA ALA A 529 1.84 21.39 -27.27
C ALA A 529 1.56 20.29 -26.24
N PHE A 530 2.30 20.29 -25.12
CA PHE A 530 2.10 19.33 -24.04
C PHE A 530 0.75 19.50 -23.34
N LYS A 531 0.34 20.74 -23.00
CA LYS A 531 -0.96 21.00 -22.36
C LYS A 531 -2.13 20.63 -23.28
N HIS A 532 -2.05 20.90 -24.59
CA HIS A 532 -3.05 20.41 -25.55
C HIS A 532 -3.09 18.89 -25.60
N TYR A 533 -1.92 18.25 -25.74
CA TYR A 533 -1.80 16.80 -25.74
C TYR A 533 -2.42 16.18 -24.49
N LEU A 534 -2.07 16.70 -23.31
CA LEU A 534 -2.59 16.25 -22.03
C LEU A 534 -4.11 16.33 -21.96
N ARG A 535 -4.69 17.49 -22.31
CA ARG A 535 -6.14 17.70 -22.26
C ARG A 535 -6.90 16.80 -23.23
N CYS A 536 -6.34 16.46 -24.39
CA CYS A 536 -6.93 15.48 -25.31
C CYS A 536 -6.96 14.06 -24.72
N HIS A 537 -6.00 13.71 -23.87
CA HIS A 537 -5.85 12.37 -23.28
C HIS A 537 -6.43 12.26 -21.86
N GLN A 538 -6.87 13.37 -21.26
CA GLN A 538 -7.47 13.41 -19.93
C GLN A 538 -8.89 12.83 -19.96
N LEU A 539 -9.18 11.96 -18.99
CA LEU A 539 -10.51 11.39 -18.78
C LEU A 539 -11.28 12.17 -17.70
N PRO A 540 -12.58 12.45 -17.90
CA PRO A 540 -13.41 13.03 -16.84
C PRO A 540 -13.53 12.05 -15.67
N THR A 541 -13.30 12.55 -14.45
CA THR A 541 -13.38 11.74 -13.21
C THR A 541 -14.64 12.12 -12.44
N GLN A 542 -15.79 11.63 -12.92
CA GLN A 542 -17.13 12.00 -12.44
C GLN A 542 -17.50 11.43 -11.06
N VAL A 543 -16.81 10.38 -10.64
CA VAL A 543 -16.91 9.84 -9.29
C VAL A 543 -15.52 9.90 -8.69
N TRP A 544 -15.34 10.75 -7.70
CA TRP A 544 -14.12 10.86 -6.93
C TRP A 544 -14.42 11.08 -5.46
N TYR A 545 -13.52 10.62 -4.61
CA TYR A 545 -13.61 10.75 -3.17
C TYR A 545 -12.24 11.04 -2.59
N SER A 546 -12.22 11.92 -1.59
CA SER A 546 -11.11 12.12 -0.66
C SER A 546 -11.62 12.04 0.78
N ALA A 547 -10.89 11.30 1.62
CA ALA A 547 -11.19 11.19 3.05
C ALA A 547 -10.70 12.39 3.89
N TYR A 548 -10.01 13.35 3.27
CA TYR A 548 -9.43 14.52 3.93
C TYR A 548 -9.24 15.67 2.93
N ASP A 549 -10.31 16.02 2.23
CA ASP A 549 -10.38 16.99 1.12
C ASP A 549 -9.86 18.41 1.42
N ALA A 550 -9.67 18.77 2.68
CA ALA A 550 -9.10 20.04 3.14
C ALA A 550 -7.60 19.99 3.52
N LEU A 551 -6.95 18.81 3.51
CA LEU A 551 -5.57 18.66 4.00
C LEU A 551 -4.54 18.53 2.86
N THR A 552 -3.73 19.55 2.62
CA THR A 552 -2.60 19.43 1.68
C THR A 552 -1.53 18.45 2.17
N THR A 553 -0.65 17.97 1.29
CA THR A 553 0.54 17.19 1.67
C THR A 553 1.41 17.96 2.67
N ARG A 554 1.49 19.29 2.54
CA ARG A 554 2.16 20.17 3.50
C ARG A 554 1.45 20.15 4.85
N ASN A 555 0.12 20.19 4.90
CA ASN A 555 -0.59 20.03 6.17
C ASN A 555 -0.30 18.66 6.80
N LEU A 556 -0.28 17.58 6.01
CA LEU A 556 0.05 16.24 6.51
C LEU A 556 1.48 16.18 7.09
N GLU A 557 2.46 16.82 6.43
CA GLU A 557 3.83 16.93 6.92
C GLU A 557 3.92 17.75 8.20
N THR A 558 3.29 18.92 8.24
CA THR A 558 3.25 19.80 9.42
C THR A 558 2.59 19.10 10.60
N ASN A 559 1.46 18.42 10.39
CA ASN A 559 0.73 17.74 11.47
C ASN A 559 1.54 16.57 12.03
N ALA A 560 2.23 15.81 11.17
CA ALA A 560 3.16 14.78 11.60
C ALA A 560 4.34 15.36 12.40
N SER A 561 4.87 16.52 11.99
CA SER A 561 5.96 17.23 12.68
C SER A 561 5.52 17.78 14.04
N ILE A 562 4.30 18.32 14.13
CA ILE A 562 3.68 18.75 15.39
C ILE A 562 3.64 17.59 16.37
N ARG A 563 3.11 16.43 15.95
CA ARG A 563 3.07 15.24 16.78
C ARG A 563 4.47 14.79 17.20
N ALA A 564 5.42 14.71 16.26
CA ALA A 564 6.78 14.24 16.53
C ALA A 564 7.49 15.11 17.57
N GLY A 565 7.36 16.43 17.47
CA GLY A 565 7.98 17.36 18.42
C GLY A 565 7.23 17.54 19.75
N LEU A 566 5.99 17.06 19.87
CA LEU A 566 5.16 17.30 21.05
C LEU A 566 5.78 16.76 22.35
N PHE A 567 6.32 15.53 22.33
CA PHE A 567 6.95 14.88 23.49
C PHE A 567 8.42 14.48 23.25
N ALA A 568 9.05 14.97 22.18
CA ALA A 568 10.47 14.80 21.93
C ALA A 568 11.32 15.62 22.92
N GLU A 569 12.58 15.25 23.10
CA GLU A 569 13.56 16.13 23.75
C GLU A 569 14.00 17.19 22.73
N LEU A 570 13.64 18.46 22.98
CA LEU A 570 13.93 19.59 22.09
C LEU A 570 14.71 20.65 22.84
N GLY A 571 15.77 21.18 22.22
CA GLY A 571 16.48 22.37 22.70
C GLY A 571 15.68 23.67 22.50
N PRO A 572 16.19 24.83 22.95
CA PRO A 572 15.48 26.10 22.84
C PRO A 572 15.16 26.53 21.40
N ALA A 573 16.12 26.36 20.48
CA ALA A 573 15.91 26.70 19.06
C ALA A 573 14.89 25.77 18.40
N GLU A 574 14.97 24.47 18.69
CA GLU A 574 14.04 23.45 18.16
C GLU A 574 12.63 23.64 18.71
N THR A 575 12.50 24.05 19.98
CA THR A 575 11.22 24.40 20.59
C THR A 575 10.56 25.58 19.88
N ARG A 576 11.33 26.64 19.57
CA ARG A 576 10.83 27.78 18.78
C ARG A 576 10.40 27.36 17.37
N ALA A 577 11.22 26.57 16.69
CA ALA A 577 10.89 26.07 15.36
C ALA A 577 9.63 25.18 15.37
N TRP A 578 9.44 24.36 16.41
CA TRP A 578 8.24 23.54 16.57
C TRP A 578 6.98 24.38 16.85
N LEU A 579 7.09 25.43 17.68
CA LEU A 579 5.97 26.35 17.91
C LEU A 579 5.57 27.12 16.65
N ALA A 580 6.51 27.42 15.76
CA ALA A 580 6.24 28.09 14.47
C ALA A 580 5.47 27.24 13.45
N LEU A 581 5.07 26.00 13.80
CA LEU A 581 4.24 25.12 12.97
C LEU A 581 2.72 25.37 13.13
N PHE A 582 2.35 26.12 14.17
CA PHE A 582 1.02 26.65 14.44
C PHE A 582 0.93 28.06 13.85
#